data_AF-A0A0Z8QN05-F1
#
_entry.id   AF-A0A0Z8QN05-F1
#
_cell.length_a   1.000
_cell.length_b   1.000
_cell.length_c   1.000
_cell.angle_alpha   90.00
_cell.angle_beta   90.00
_cell.angle_gamma   90.00
#
_symmetry.space_group_name_H-M   'P 1'
#
loop_
_entity.id
_entity.type
_entity.pdbx_description
1 polymer ?
#
loop_
_entity_poly.entity_id
_entity_poly.type
_entity_poly.pdbx_seq_one_letter_code
_entity_poly.pdbx_strand_id
1 'polypeptide(L)'
;MNRLKILRKEKGLSQQALAKEIGVSYRTLQNWENGVNTIKPDKAQALAKHFGVSVGYLLGYSEQLPDPEFEKQNNAKLIGLVDKIIDDPTTRDELFPEIDKIMKDVSVETGRKKFYRLQNSDGFQKMVDYLTERQIKIVGEVLSDIPGLKKAKEIDADTIDFHVKRFFYALSQIPELEGELLTYFVTLSKSDKQAIISIVKSLNHTD
;
A
#
# COMPACT_ATOMS: atom_id res chain seq x y z
N MET A 1 -8.20 -11.59 14.20
CA MET A 1 -7.61 -10.30 13.75
C MET A 1 -8.61 -9.64 12.81
N ASN A 2 -8.92 -8.35 12.97
CA ASN A 2 -9.95 -7.67 12.17
C ASN A 2 -9.33 -7.02 10.91
N ARG A 3 -9.87 -7.31 9.71
CA ARG A 3 -9.34 -6.84 8.42
C ARG A 3 -9.48 -5.33 8.22
N LEU A 4 -10.55 -4.70 8.72
CA LEU A 4 -10.68 -3.24 8.72
C LEU A 4 -9.52 -2.57 9.49
N LYS A 5 -9.17 -3.12 10.66
CA LYS A 5 -8.05 -2.62 11.45
C LYS A 5 -6.71 -2.76 10.73
N ILE A 6 -6.52 -3.87 10.01
CA ILE A 6 -5.34 -4.08 9.17
C ILE A 6 -5.33 -3.00 8.09
N LEU A 7 -6.35 -2.95 7.23
CA LEU A 7 -6.47 -2.02 6.10
C LEU A 7 -6.27 -0.55 6.50
N ARG A 8 -6.85 -0.15 7.64
CA ARG A 8 -6.62 1.19 8.19
C ARG A 8 -5.14 1.45 8.48
N LYS A 9 -4.47 0.50 9.13
CA LYS A 9 -3.04 0.60 9.43
C LYS A 9 -2.19 0.56 8.17
N GLU A 10 -2.60 -0.19 7.14
CA GLU A 10 -1.94 -0.18 5.83
C GLU A 10 -1.90 1.21 5.20
N LYS A 11 -2.93 2.02 5.47
CA LYS A 11 -3.03 3.41 5.06
C LYS A 11 -2.39 4.40 6.03
N GLY A 12 -1.76 3.93 7.10
CA GLY A 12 -1.22 4.78 8.17
C GLY A 12 -2.28 5.52 8.99
N LEU A 13 -3.57 5.32 8.73
CA LEU A 13 -4.64 6.15 9.29
C LEU A 13 -4.85 5.87 10.78
N SER A 14 -5.09 6.92 11.57
CA SER A 14 -5.63 6.75 12.93
C SER A 14 -7.11 6.33 12.87
N GLN A 15 -7.62 5.75 13.96
CA GLN A 15 -9.05 5.45 14.06
C GLN A 15 -9.92 6.73 13.91
N GLN A 16 -9.43 7.88 14.39
CA GLN A 16 -10.15 9.15 14.22
C GLN A 16 -10.14 9.63 12.78
N ALA A 17 -9.01 9.51 12.08
CA ALA A 17 -8.88 9.91 10.68
C ALA A 17 -9.84 9.11 9.79
N LEU A 18 -9.80 7.78 9.88
CA LEU A 18 -10.69 6.93 9.09
C LEU A 18 -12.18 7.15 9.45
N ALA A 19 -12.50 7.33 10.73
CA ALA A 19 -13.88 7.58 11.13
C ALA A 19 -14.43 8.87 10.50
N LYS A 20 -13.60 9.93 10.43
CA LYS A 20 -13.94 11.19 9.77
C LYS A 20 -14.15 11.00 8.27
N GLU A 21 -13.27 10.28 7.59
CA GLU A 21 -13.36 10.05 6.14
C GLU A 21 -14.60 9.22 5.74
N ILE A 22 -14.99 8.24 6.56
CA ILE A 22 -16.14 7.36 6.30
C ILE A 22 -17.46 7.97 6.82
N GLY A 23 -17.38 9.09 7.54
CA GLY A 23 -18.54 9.77 8.12
C GLY A 23 -19.22 8.92 9.21
N VAL A 24 -18.44 8.43 10.18
CA VAL A 24 -18.92 7.68 11.35
C VAL A 24 -18.25 8.19 12.63
N SER A 25 -18.80 7.84 13.79
CA SER A 25 -18.16 8.20 15.06
C SER A 25 -16.89 7.38 15.30
N TYR A 26 -15.92 7.95 16.02
CA TYR A 26 -14.74 7.21 16.49
C TYR A 26 -15.12 5.91 17.21
N ARG A 27 -16.14 5.97 18.07
CA ARG A 27 -16.64 4.81 18.84
C ARG A 27 -17.21 3.72 17.93
N THR A 28 -17.89 4.11 16.85
CA THR A 28 -18.39 3.19 15.83
C THR A 28 -17.24 2.44 15.17
N LEU A 29 -16.22 3.16 14.70
CA LEU A 29 -15.05 2.54 14.07
C LEU A 29 -14.29 1.62 15.05
N GLN A 30 -14.08 2.08 16.28
CA GLN A 30 -13.44 1.29 17.32
C GLN A 30 -14.20 -0.02 17.60
N ASN A 31 -15.53 0.06 17.72
CA ASN A 31 -16.38 -1.11 17.92
C ASN A 31 -16.31 -2.09 16.73
N TRP A 32 -16.29 -1.57 15.51
CA TRP A 32 -16.11 -2.41 14.32
C TRP A 32 -14.77 -3.14 14.34
N GLU A 33 -13.67 -2.45 14.64
CA GLU A 33 -12.32 -3.05 14.69
C GLU A 33 -12.17 -4.08 15.81
N ASN A 34 -12.93 -3.94 16.89
CA ASN A 34 -12.96 -4.86 18.01
C ASN A 34 -14.01 -5.98 17.84
N GLY A 35 -14.78 -5.98 16.75
CA GLY A 35 -15.81 -7.00 16.49
C GLY A 35 -17.05 -6.89 17.39
N VAL A 36 -17.26 -5.76 18.05
CA VAL A 36 -18.40 -5.53 18.94
C VAL A 36 -19.69 -5.37 18.15
N ASN A 37 -19.63 -4.68 17.01
CA ASN A 37 -20.77 -4.42 16.12
C ASN A 37 -20.46 -4.89 14.70
N THR A 38 -21.48 -5.42 14.02
CA THR A 38 -21.41 -5.71 12.58
C THR A 38 -21.40 -4.41 11.76
N ILE A 39 -20.62 -4.39 10.68
CA ILE A 39 -20.61 -3.28 9.73
C ILE A 39 -21.84 -3.43 8.81
N LYS A 40 -22.66 -2.38 8.73
CA LYS A 40 -23.82 -2.38 7.82
C LYS A 40 -23.38 -2.41 6.35
N PRO A 41 -24.17 -3.00 5.43
CA PRO A 41 -23.76 -3.19 4.04
C PRO A 41 -23.30 -1.91 3.31
N ASP A 42 -24.00 -0.80 3.51
CA ASP A 42 -23.67 0.52 2.94
C ASP A 42 -22.28 1.01 3.38
N LYS A 43 -21.98 0.89 4.67
CA LYS A 43 -20.68 1.26 5.23
C LYS A 43 -19.59 0.27 4.86
N ALA A 44 -19.90 -1.02 4.78
CA ALA A 44 -18.96 -2.03 4.32
C ALA A 44 -18.55 -1.78 2.86
N GLN A 45 -19.49 -1.39 2.01
CA GLN A 45 -19.22 -1.03 0.62
C GLN A 45 -18.40 0.27 0.50
N ALA A 46 -18.69 1.28 1.32
CA ALA A 46 -17.90 2.52 1.36
C ALA A 46 -16.46 2.26 1.82
N LEU A 47 -16.26 1.44 2.85
CA LEU A 47 -14.95 1.03 3.35
C LEU A 47 -14.19 0.20 2.31
N ALA A 48 -14.86 -0.79 1.71
CA ALA A 48 -14.29 -1.64 0.66
C ALA A 48 -13.79 -0.78 -0.51
N LYS A 49 -14.62 0.15 -0.99
CA LYS A 49 -14.25 1.13 -2.02
C LYS A 49 -13.10 2.03 -1.60
N HIS A 50 -13.12 2.52 -0.36
CA HIS A 50 -12.05 3.37 0.17
C HIS A 50 -10.69 2.64 0.20
N PHE A 51 -10.69 1.35 0.55
CA PHE A 51 -9.48 0.54 0.62
C PHE A 51 -9.11 -0.17 -0.69
N GLY A 52 -9.98 -0.15 -1.71
CA GLY A 52 -9.77 -0.87 -2.97
C GLY A 52 -9.86 -2.39 -2.84
N VAL A 53 -10.61 -2.89 -1.84
CA VAL A 53 -10.75 -4.32 -1.55
C VAL A 53 -12.20 -4.77 -1.70
N SER A 54 -12.43 -6.08 -1.85
CA SER A 54 -13.81 -6.59 -1.86
C SER A 54 -14.46 -6.47 -0.48
N VAL A 55 -15.80 -6.33 -0.44
CA VAL A 55 -16.55 -6.39 0.82
C VAL A 55 -16.28 -7.72 1.55
N GLY A 56 -16.18 -8.83 0.80
CA GLY A 56 -15.80 -10.13 1.35
C GLY A 56 -14.47 -10.09 2.08
N TYR A 57 -13.43 -9.47 1.50
CA TYR A 57 -12.12 -9.35 2.12
C TYR A 57 -12.16 -8.46 3.36
N LEU A 58 -12.83 -7.30 3.26
CA LEU A 58 -13.01 -6.38 4.39
C LEU A 58 -13.67 -7.06 5.59
N LEU A 59 -14.67 -7.90 5.34
CA LEU A 59 -15.43 -8.61 6.38
C LEU A 59 -14.80 -9.96 6.78
N GLY A 60 -13.74 -10.40 6.11
CA GLY A 60 -13.05 -11.65 6.39
C GLY A 60 -13.72 -12.91 5.82
N TYR A 61 -14.61 -12.75 4.84
CA TYR A 61 -15.26 -13.84 4.11
C TYR A 61 -14.46 -14.33 2.89
N SER A 62 -13.44 -13.61 2.46
CA SER A 62 -12.56 -14.00 1.35
C SER A 62 -11.12 -13.55 1.58
N GLU A 63 -10.16 -14.30 1.04
CA GLU A 63 -8.74 -13.92 1.03
C GLU A 63 -8.34 -13.17 -0.26
N GLN A 64 -9.28 -12.91 -1.18
CA GLN A 64 -9.00 -12.27 -2.46
C GLN A 64 -8.71 -10.77 -2.34
N LEU A 65 -7.50 -10.40 -2.76
CA LEU A 65 -7.11 -9.06 -3.20
C LEU A 65 -6.74 -9.11 -4.69
N PRO A 66 -7.13 -8.12 -5.50
CA PRO A 66 -8.00 -6.97 -5.25
C PRO A 66 -9.45 -7.36 -5.46
N ASP A 67 -10.36 -6.39 -5.26
CA ASP A 67 -11.68 -6.46 -5.87
C ASP A 67 -11.56 -6.55 -7.41
N PRO A 68 -12.00 -7.65 -8.07
CA PRO A 68 -12.02 -7.74 -9.53
C PRO A 68 -12.75 -6.56 -10.19
N GLU A 69 -13.68 -5.94 -9.47
CA GLU A 69 -14.46 -4.80 -9.94
C GLU A 69 -13.63 -3.50 -9.98
N PHE A 70 -12.61 -3.34 -9.11
CA PHE A 70 -11.73 -2.16 -9.13
C PHE A 70 -10.92 -2.08 -10.42
N GLU A 71 -10.30 -3.20 -10.82
CA GLU A 71 -9.55 -3.26 -12.08
C GLU A 71 -10.44 -3.08 -13.29
N LYS A 72 -11.60 -3.75 -13.31
CA LYS A 72 -12.56 -3.62 -14.39
C LYS A 72 -12.99 -2.17 -14.59
N GLN A 73 -13.28 -1.45 -13.50
CA GLN A 73 -13.68 -0.04 -13.56
C GLN A 73 -12.55 0.86 -14.06
N ASN A 74 -11.32 0.67 -13.58
CA ASN A 74 -10.19 1.50 -14.02
C ASN A 74 -9.81 1.23 -15.48
N ASN A 75 -9.87 -0.03 -15.91
CA ASN A 75 -9.64 -0.40 -17.31
C ASN A 75 -10.71 0.20 -18.23
N ALA A 76 -11.99 0.15 -17.84
CA ALA A 76 -13.07 0.78 -18.61
C ALA A 76 -12.90 2.30 -18.71
N LYS A 77 -12.48 2.96 -17.63
CA LYS A 77 -12.16 4.40 -17.65
C LYS A 77 -10.98 4.71 -18.58
N LEU A 78 -9.91 3.93 -18.51
CA LEU A 78 -8.74 4.10 -19.39
C LEU A 78 -9.13 3.99 -20.86
N ILE A 79 -9.92 2.98 -21.22
CA ILE A 79 -10.43 2.81 -22.59
C ILE A 79 -11.21 4.05 -23.02
N GLY A 80 -12.17 4.52 -22.21
CA GLY A 80 -12.95 5.70 -22.56
C GLY A 80 -12.15 7.01 -22.65
N LEU A 81 -11.05 7.13 -21.92
CA LEU A 81 -10.12 8.27 -22.05
C LEU A 81 -9.26 8.16 -23.30
N VAL A 82 -8.80 6.96 -23.65
CA VAL A 82 -8.02 6.71 -24.87
C VAL A 82 -8.88 6.90 -26.11
N ASP A 83 -10.13 6.45 -26.11
CA ASP A 83 -11.06 6.66 -27.24
C ASP A 83 -11.23 8.16 -27.54
N LYS A 84 -11.35 9.00 -26.51
CA LYS A 84 -11.41 10.47 -26.69
C LYS A 84 -10.14 11.05 -27.33
N ILE A 85 -8.97 10.51 -27.01
CA ILE A 85 -7.70 10.94 -27.63
C ILE A 85 -7.62 10.47 -29.08
N ILE A 86 -8.15 9.28 -29.38
CA ILE A 86 -8.23 8.76 -30.75
C ILE A 86 -9.16 9.64 -31.60
N ASP A 87 -10.31 10.03 -31.04
CA ASP A 87 -11.29 10.90 -31.70
C ASP A 87 -10.78 12.34 -31.88
N ASP A 88 -10.11 12.89 -30.86
CA ASP A 88 -9.48 14.20 -30.89
C ASP A 88 -8.10 14.19 -30.22
N PRO A 89 -7.01 14.07 -31.01
CA PRO A 89 -5.65 14.05 -30.49
C PRO A 89 -5.21 15.30 -29.72
N THR A 90 -5.90 16.44 -29.90
CA THR A 90 -5.57 17.69 -29.19
C THR A 90 -5.93 17.63 -27.71
N THR A 91 -6.85 16.75 -27.32
CA THR A 91 -7.24 16.52 -25.92
C THR A 91 -6.18 15.77 -25.11
N ARG A 92 -5.14 15.23 -25.75
CA ARG A 92 -4.12 14.41 -25.11
C ARG A 92 -3.50 15.06 -23.88
N ASP A 93 -3.04 16.30 -23.98
CA ASP A 93 -2.31 16.95 -22.89
C ASP A 93 -3.22 17.24 -21.69
N GLU A 94 -4.51 17.49 -21.94
CA GLU A 94 -5.52 17.67 -20.91
C GLU A 94 -5.85 16.35 -20.19
N LEU A 95 -5.98 15.26 -20.95
CA LEU A 95 -6.38 13.94 -20.41
C LEU A 95 -5.21 13.14 -19.83
N PHE A 96 -3.97 13.45 -20.22
CA PHE A 96 -2.78 12.70 -19.81
C PHE A 96 -2.60 12.62 -18.29
N PRO A 97 -2.81 13.69 -17.48
CA PRO A 97 -2.71 13.60 -16.03
C PRO A 97 -3.70 12.61 -15.41
N GLU A 98 -4.92 12.50 -15.95
CA GLU A 98 -5.92 11.54 -15.47
C GLU A 98 -5.53 10.10 -15.86
N ILE A 99 -5.06 9.91 -17.10
CA ILE A 99 -4.56 8.61 -17.57
C ILE A 99 -3.36 8.15 -16.73
N ASP A 100 -2.37 9.03 -16.52
CA ASP A 100 -1.17 8.73 -15.72
C ASP A 100 -1.56 8.36 -14.28
N LYS A 101 -2.52 9.07 -13.68
CA LYS A 101 -3.04 8.75 -12.36
C LYS A 101 -3.68 7.36 -12.34
N ILE A 102 -4.57 7.04 -13.27
CA ILE A 102 -5.23 5.73 -13.31
C ILE A 102 -4.21 4.61 -13.56
N MET A 103 -3.26 4.81 -14.47
CA MET A 103 -2.18 3.86 -14.76
C MET A 103 -1.31 3.58 -13.53
N LYS A 104 -0.98 4.62 -12.75
CA LYS A 104 -0.27 4.48 -11.47
C LYS A 104 -1.09 3.69 -10.46
N ASP A 105 -2.38 3.99 -10.32
CA ASP A 105 -3.27 3.29 -9.39
C ASP A 105 -3.40 1.79 -9.76
N VAL A 106 -3.54 1.47 -11.05
CA VAL A 106 -3.56 0.08 -11.56
C VAL A 106 -2.23 -0.63 -11.30
N SER A 107 -1.11 0.07 -11.48
CA SER A 107 0.23 -0.48 -11.23
C SER A 107 0.45 -0.77 -9.76
N VAL A 108 0.08 0.16 -8.86
CA VAL A 108 0.11 -0.05 -7.42
C VAL A 108 -0.71 -1.29 -7.05
N GLU A 109 -1.90 -1.45 -7.61
CA GLU A 109 -2.73 -2.61 -7.29
C GLU A 109 -2.15 -3.92 -7.83
N THR A 110 -1.55 -3.89 -9.03
CA THR A 110 -0.83 -5.03 -9.60
C THR A 110 0.31 -5.49 -8.69
N GLY A 111 1.09 -4.56 -8.16
CA GLY A 111 2.15 -4.87 -7.19
C GLY A 111 1.60 -5.37 -5.87
N ARG A 112 0.50 -4.79 -5.38
CA ARG A 112 -0.21 -5.27 -4.20
C ARG A 112 -0.60 -6.74 -4.37
N LYS A 113 -1.19 -7.14 -5.50
CA LYS A 113 -1.50 -8.55 -5.77
C LYS A 113 -0.28 -9.44 -5.71
N LYS A 114 0.80 -9.04 -6.41
CA LYS A 114 2.07 -9.81 -6.42
C LYS A 114 2.53 -10.07 -4.98
N PHE A 115 2.49 -9.04 -4.12
CA PHE A 115 2.83 -9.18 -2.72
C PHE A 115 1.94 -10.20 -1.99
N TYR A 116 0.61 -10.07 -2.09
CA TYR A 116 -0.31 -10.95 -1.37
C TYR A 116 -0.42 -12.39 -1.91
N ARG A 117 0.16 -12.68 -3.09
CA ARG A 117 0.37 -14.08 -3.52
C ARG A 117 1.40 -14.80 -2.66
N LEU A 118 2.36 -14.06 -2.09
CA LEU A 118 3.52 -14.62 -1.37
C LEU A 118 3.46 -14.35 0.13
N GLN A 119 2.72 -13.32 0.53
CA GLN A 119 2.68 -12.82 1.89
C GLN A 119 1.23 -12.58 2.33
N ASN A 120 1.01 -12.63 3.64
CA ASN A 120 -0.28 -12.33 4.24
C ASN A 120 -0.26 -10.94 4.91
N SER A 121 -1.28 -10.64 5.72
CA SER A 121 -1.36 -9.38 6.45
C SER A 121 -0.24 -9.18 7.50
N ASP A 122 0.33 -10.26 8.06
CA ASP A 122 1.49 -10.17 8.94
C ASP A 122 2.74 -9.77 8.14
N GLY A 123 2.96 -10.39 6.98
CA GLY A 123 4.01 -10.00 6.05
C GLY A 123 3.88 -8.54 5.62
N PHE A 124 2.67 -8.08 5.31
CA PHE A 124 2.41 -6.68 4.99
C PHE A 124 2.84 -5.75 6.14
N GLN A 125 2.47 -6.07 7.39
CA GLN A 125 2.85 -5.25 8.54
C GLN A 125 4.38 -5.19 8.69
N LYS A 126 5.07 -6.32 8.55
CA LYS A 126 6.55 -6.36 8.59
C LYS A 126 7.20 -5.51 7.50
N MET A 127 6.61 -5.48 6.30
CA MET A 127 7.05 -4.60 5.22
C MET A 127 6.86 -3.12 5.61
N VAL A 128 5.69 -2.74 6.14
CA VAL A 128 5.44 -1.35 6.59
C VAL A 128 6.42 -0.94 7.69
N ASP A 129 6.65 -1.80 8.68
CA ASP A 129 7.59 -1.55 9.76
C ASP A 129 9.01 -1.34 9.19
N TYR A 130 9.43 -2.19 8.26
CA TYR A 130 10.71 -2.06 7.57
C TYR A 130 10.85 -0.74 6.79
N LEU A 131 9.83 -0.35 6.02
CA LEU A 131 9.83 0.91 5.27
C LEU A 131 9.88 2.10 6.22
N THR A 132 9.14 2.05 7.32
CA THR A 132 9.09 3.12 8.33
C THR A 132 10.45 3.28 9.03
N GLU A 133 11.04 2.18 9.52
CA GLU A 133 12.38 2.20 10.14
C GLU A 133 13.44 2.74 9.18
N ARG A 134 13.37 2.35 7.90
CA ARG A 134 14.30 2.83 6.88
C ARG A 134 14.17 4.33 6.66
N GLN A 135 12.95 4.86 6.58
CA GLN A 135 12.74 6.30 6.42
C GLN A 135 13.20 7.08 7.67
N ILE A 136 12.90 6.60 8.88
CA ILE A 136 13.38 7.22 10.13
C ILE A 136 14.90 7.28 10.14
N LYS A 137 15.57 6.21 9.69
CA LYS A 137 17.03 6.16 9.59
C LYS A 137 17.56 7.21 8.60
N ILE A 138 17.02 7.26 7.37
CA ILE A 138 17.45 8.23 6.35
C ILE A 138 17.26 9.66 6.85
N VAL A 139 16.08 9.98 7.41
CA VAL A 139 15.80 11.30 7.97
C VAL A 139 16.75 11.60 9.15
N GLY A 140 17.00 10.62 10.02
CA GLY A 140 17.92 10.77 11.14
C GLY A 140 19.37 11.02 10.72
N GLU A 141 19.83 10.41 9.62
CA GLU A 141 21.16 10.63 9.02
C GLU A 141 21.25 12.01 8.36
N VAL A 142 20.25 12.42 7.59
CA VAL A 142 20.23 13.75 6.94
C VAL A 142 20.11 14.88 7.98
N LEU A 143 19.27 14.70 9.01
CA LEU A 143 19.05 15.71 10.04
C LEU A 143 20.21 15.81 11.03
N SER A 144 21.00 14.75 11.24
CA SER A 144 22.19 14.85 12.11
C SER A 144 23.22 15.85 11.60
N ASP A 145 23.18 16.18 10.31
CA ASP A 145 24.08 17.15 9.69
C ASP A 145 23.55 18.59 9.79
N ILE A 146 22.33 18.80 10.32
CA ILE A 146 21.72 20.12 10.46
C ILE A 146 21.68 20.54 11.94
N PRO A 147 22.47 21.54 12.36
CA PRO A 147 22.50 22.01 13.74
C PRO A 147 21.11 22.46 14.24
N GLY A 148 20.67 21.93 15.38
CA GLY A 148 19.42 22.33 16.04
C GLY A 148 18.18 21.49 15.69
N LEU A 149 18.24 20.63 14.67
CA LEU A 149 17.16 19.68 14.37
C LEU A 149 17.37 18.37 15.13
N LYS A 150 16.39 17.99 15.96
CA LYS A 150 16.40 16.68 16.65
C LYS A 150 16.07 15.58 15.65
N LYS A 151 16.63 14.38 15.86
CA LYS A 151 16.27 13.15 15.12
C LYS A 151 14.75 13.00 15.10
N ALA A 152 14.18 12.85 13.90
CA ALA A 152 12.77 12.51 13.75
C ALA A 152 12.49 11.16 14.42
N LYS A 153 11.52 11.12 15.33
CA LYS A 153 11.10 9.88 16.01
C LYS A 153 9.85 9.27 15.41
N GLU A 154 9.11 10.02 14.61
CA GLU A 154 7.82 9.64 14.06
C GLU A 154 7.71 10.13 12.60
N ILE A 155 7.00 9.35 11.79
CA ILE A 155 6.64 9.67 10.40
C ILE A 155 5.12 9.67 10.33
N ASP A 156 4.55 10.66 9.64
CA ASP A 156 3.11 10.77 9.50
C ASP A 156 2.52 9.68 8.58
N ALA A 157 1.20 9.51 8.69
CA ALA A 157 0.44 8.51 7.96
C ALA A 157 0.54 8.64 6.43
N ASP A 158 0.52 9.88 5.93
CA ASP A 158 0.50 10.17 4.49
C ASP A 158 1.85 9.81 3.86
N THR A 159 2.94 10.09 4.58
CA THR A 159 4.29 9.67 4.18
C THR A 159 4.42 8.15 4.14
N ILE A 160 3.85 7.42 5.11
CA ILE A 160 3.85 5.95 5.10
C ILE A 160 3.04 5.41 3.90
N ASP A 161 1.81 5.88 3.68
CA ASP A 161 0.98 5.47 2.54
C ASP A 161 1.69 5.76 1.20
N PHE A 162 2.38 6.91 1.09
CA PHE A 162 3.21 7.23 -0.08
C PHE A 162 4.30 6.18 -0.34
N HIS A 163 5.07 5.81 0.69
CA HIS A 163 6.14 4.82 0.53
C HIS A 163 5.61 3.40 0.26
N VAL A 164 4.49 3.01 0.87
CA VAL A 164 3.81 1.74 0.61
C VAL A 164 3.32 1.69 -0.84
N LYS A 165 2.63 2.74 -1.31
CA LYS A 165 2.21 2.84 -2.71
C LYS A 165 3.41 2.77 -3.66
N ARG A 166 4.51 3.47 -3.35
CA ARG A 166 5.72 3.43 -4.16
C ARG A 166 6.37 2.05 -4.20
N PHE A 167 6.36 1.33 -3.07
CA PHE A 167 6.85 -0.06 -3.02
C PHE A 167 6.02 -0.95 -3.95
N PHE A 168 4.69 -0.91 -3.86
CA PHE A 168 3.84 -1.72 -4.73
C PHE A 168 3.94 -1.31 -6.19
N TYR A 169 4.00 0.00 -6.47
CA TYR A 169 4.28 0.48 -7.81
C TYR A 169 5.58 -0.15 -8.34
N ALA A 170 6.68 -0.09 -7.58
CA ALA A 170 7.94 -0.71 -7.99
C ALA A 170 7.80 -2.23 -8.21
N LEU A 171 7.12 -2.94 -7.31
CA LEU A 171 6.90 -4.38 -7.41
C LEU A 171 6.12 -4.77 -8.69
N SER A 172 5.26 -3.89 -9.20
CA SER A 172 4.57 -4.11 -10.48
C SER A 172 5.51 -4.04 -11.68
N GLN A 173 6.60 -3.27 -11.59
CA GLN A 173 7.54 -3.00 -12.69
C GLN A 173 8.74 -3.96 -12.70
N ILE A 174 8.97 -4.69 -11.61
CA ILE A 174 10.11 -5.61 -11.47
C ILE A 174 9.73 -7.00 -12.03
N PRO A 175 10.67 -7.74 -12.67
CA PRO A 175 10.40 -9.10 -13.14
C PRO A 175 10.09 -10.06 -11.98
N GLU A 176 9.45 -11.19 -12.28
CA GLU A 176 8.81 -12.03 -11.25
C GLU A 176 9.80 -12.51 -10.17
N LEU A 177 10.96 -13.01 -10.57
CA LEU A 177 11.96 -13.56 -9.65
C LEU A 177 12.50 -12.49 -8.69
N GLU A 178 12.88 -11.33 -9.20
CA GLU A 178 13.37 -10.21 -8.40
C GLU A 178 12.26 -9.64 -7.51
N GLY A 179 11.01 -9.65 -7.99
CA GLY A 179 9.84 -9.27 -7.22
C GLY A 179 9.58 -10.21 -6.05
N GLU A 180 9.68 -11.53 -6.27
CA GLU A 180 9.58 -12.55 -5.22
C GLU A 180 10.67 -12.36 -4.17
N LEU A 181 11.93 -12.25 -4.59
CA LEU A 181 13.07 -12.01 -3.71
C LEU A 181 12.88 -10.75 -2.87
N LEU A 182 12.47 -9.63 -3.49
CA LEU A 182 12.20 -8.39 -2.78
C LEU A 182 11.06 -8.58 -1.77
N THR A 183 9.99 -9.26 -2.16
CA THR A 183 8.82 -9.51 -1.31
C THR A 183 9.18 -10.32 -0.07
N TYR A 184 9.94 -11.40 -0.22
CA TYR A 184 10.42 -12.16 0.93
C TYR A 184 11.40 -11.34 1.76
N PHE A 185 12.36 -10.67 1.12
CA PHE A 185 13.39 -9.91 1.82
C PHE A 185 12.80 -8.83 2.73
N VAL A 186 11.79 -8.06 2.27
CA VAL A 186 11.20 -6.98 3.08
C VAL A 186 10.43 -7.49 4.30
N THR A 187 9.93 -8.73 4.27
CA THR A 187 9.16 -9.33 5.38
C THR A 187 10.01 -10.15 6.36
N LEU A 188 11.30 -10.33 6.08
CA LEU A 188 12.22 -11.01 6.99
C LEU A 188 12.45 -10.24 8.30
N SER A 189 12.89 -10.97 9.33
CA SER A 189 13.38 -10.35 10.55
C SER A 189 14.63 -9.52 10.29
N LYS A 190 14.96 -8.60 11.20
CA LYS A 190 16.16 -7.76 11.08
C LYS A 190 17.45 -8.60 11.03
N SER A 191 17.53 -9.67 11.83
CA SER A 191 18.68 -10.58 11.84
C SER A 191 18.81 -11.35 10.53
N ASP A 192 17.69 -11.86 9.99
CA ASP A 192 17.73 -12.64 8.74
C ASP A 192 18.11 -11.75 7.54
N LYS A 193 17.60 -10.51 7.50
CA LYS A 193 18.02 -9.51 6.51
C LYS A 193 19.54 -9.27 6.56
N GLN A 194 20.10 -9.12 7.76
CA GLN A 194 21.54 -8.93 7.94
C GLN A 194 22.34 -10.16 7.48
N ALA A 195 21.87 -11.36 7.80
CA ALA A 195 22.49 -12.61 7.36
C ALA A 195 22.53 -12.71 5.83
N ILE A 196 21.40 -12.44 5.15
CA ILE A 196 21.34 -12.45 3.68
C ILE A 196 22.27 -11.41 3.08
N ILE A 197 22.27 -10.17 3.59
CA ILE A 197 23.18 -9.12 3.10
C ILE A 197 24.64 -9.55 3.26
N SER A 198 24.99 -10.20 4.38
CA SER A 198 26.35 -10.70 4.62
C SER A 198 26.74 -11.75 3.58
N ILE A 199 25.84 -12.70 3.29
CA ILE A 199 26.07 -13.75 2.27
C ILE A 199 26.27 -13.11 0.90
N VAL A 200 25.40 -12.18 0.49
CA VAL A 200 25.50 -11.50 -0.81
C VAL A 200 26.82 -10.73 -0.91
N LYS A 201 27.25 -10.05 0.16
CA LYS A 201 28.55 -9.35 0.17
C LYS A 201 29.72 -10.31 0.03
N SER A 202 29.70 -11.47 0.71
CA SER A 202 30.78 -12.46 0.59
C SER A 202 30.86 -13.06 -0.82
N LEU A 203 29.74 -13.18 -1.53
CA LEU A 203 29.71 -13.66 -2.91
C LEU A 203 30.23 -12.64 -3.92
N ASN A 204 30.21 -11.35 -3.58
CA ASN A 204 30.72 -10.26 -4.43
C ASN A 204 32.22 -9.99 -4.23
N HIS A 205 32.84 -10.60 -3.23
CA HIS A 205 34.30 -10.64 -3.13
C HIS A 205 34.81 -11.77 -4.03
N THR A 206 34.97 -11.48 -5.32
CA THR A 206 35.92 -12.23 -6.15
C THR A 206 37.32 -11.80 -5.75
N ASP A 207 38.15 -12.78 -5.37
CA ASP A 207 39.60 -12.62 -5.18
C ASP A 207 40.28 -12.01 -6.42
#